data_AF-A0A5U3G754-F1
#
_entry.id   AF-A0A5U3G754-F1
#
_cell.length_a   1.000
_cell.length_b   1.000
_cell.length_c   1.000
_cell.angle_alpha   90.00
_cell.angle_beta   90.00
_cell.angle_gamma   90.00
#
_symmetry.space_group_name_H-M   'P 1'
#
loop_
_entity.id
_entity.type
_entity.pdbx_description
1 polymer ?
#
loop_
_entity_poly.entity_id
_entity_poly.type
_entity_poly.pdbx_seq_one_letter_code
_entity_poly.pdbx_strand_id
1 'polypeptide(L)'
;MKISDSGLAALKREEGCKLTAYTDSRGVWTIGTGHTGRVDGVAVGKNMTITQDTADRLLRDDLSWVERCIAERVMVPLNQNQYDALCSLIFNIGASAFTGSSVRRYLNAGNYTAAADAFLKWSRAGSNPTILAPRRGRERAMFLGQG
;
A
#
# COMPACT_ATOMS: atom_id res chain seq x y z
N MET A 1 7.77 10.26 -8.51
CA MET A 1 8.01 10.39 -7.05
C MET A 1 8.31 9.01 -6.50
N LYS A 2 8.79 8.92 -5.26
CA LYS A 2 9.01 7.65 -4.54
C LYS A 2 8.32 7.73 -3.19
N ILE A 3 7.96 6.59 -2.61
CA ILE A 3 7.42 6.58 -1.24
C ILE A 3 8.47 7.16 -0.28
N SER A 4 8.03 7.95 0.70
CA SER A 4 8.91 8.44 1.77
C SER A 4 9.16 7.38 2.84
N ASP A 5 10.14 7.58 3.73
CA ASP A 5 10.35 6.68 4.87
C ASP A 5 9.16 6.71 5.85
N SER A 6 8.51 7.86 6.03
CA SER A 6 7.27 7.99 6.81
C SER A 6 6.12 7.22 6.16
N GLY A 7 5.99 7.30 4.83
CA GLY A 7 5.02 6.53 4.06
C GLY A 7 5.26 5.02 4.17
N LEU A 8 6.52 4.60 4.08
CA LEU A 8 6.93 3.20 4.25
C LEU A 8 6.59 2.70 5.66
N ALA A 9 6.88 3.49 6.70
CA ALA A 9 6.54 3.15 8.08
C ALA A 9 5.03 3.03 8.30
N ALA A 10 4.23 3.94 7.72
CA ALA A 10 2.78 3.85 7.77
C ALA A 10 2.26 2.60 7.05
N LEU A 11 2.75 2.31 5.85
CA LEU A 11 2.37 1.09 5.12
C LEU A 11 2.69 -0.17 5.92
N LYS A 12 3.87 -0.26 6.52
CA LYS A 12 4.25 -1.38 7.41
C LYS A 12 3.31 -1.54 8.59
N ARG A 13 2.82 -0.45 9.17
CA ARG A 13 1.83 -0.49 10.25
C ARG A 13 0.48 -1.05 9.78
N GLU A 14 0.08 -0.78 8.54
CA GLU A 14 -1.18 -1.27 7.99
C GLU A 14 -1.13 -2.74 7.53
N GLU A 15 -0.02 -3.16 6.91
CA GLU A 15 0.15 -4.52 6.37
C GLU A 15 0.75 -5.50 7.40
N GLY A 16 1.51 -4.99 8.35
CA GLY A 16 2.38 -5.77 9.23
C GLY A 16 3.73 -6.10 8.59
N CYS A 17 4.67 -6.53 9.42
CA CYS A 17 5.99 -7.01 9.00
C CYS A 17 6.34 -8.25 9.82
N LYS A 18 6.64 -9.37 9.15
CA LYS A 18 7.07 -10.62 9.81
C LYS A 18 8.45 -11.02 9.30
N LEU A 19 9.44 -10.97 10.19
CA LEU A 19 10.84 -11.25 9.86
C LEU A 19 11.16 -12.74 9.69
N THR A 20 10.22 -13.62 10.05
CA THR A 20 10.29 -15.06 9.82
C THR A 20 9.22 -15.46 8.82
N ALA A 21 9.60 -16.29 7.84
CA ALA A 21 8.68 -16.78 6.82
C ALA A 21 7.49 -17.54 7.42
N TYR A 22 6.31 -17.32 6.87
CA TYR A 22 5.05 -17.96 7.24
C TYR A 22 4.24 -18.28 5.99
N THR A 23 3.27 -19.20 6.09
CA THR A 23 2.29 -19.41 5.02
C THR A 23 1.08 -18.52 5.26
N ASP A 24 0.66 -17.76 4.25
CA ASP A 24 -0.57 -16.97 4.32
C ASP A 24 -1.84 -17.84 4.30
N SER A 25 -3.02 -17.23 4.32
CA SER A 25 -4.31 -17.95 4.31
C SER A 25 -4.58 -18.74 3.03
N ARG A 26 -3.76 -18.56 1.98
CA ARG A 26 -3.82 -19.28 0.70
C ARG A 26 -2.72 -20.34 0.60
N GLY A 27 -1.89 -20.52 1.64
CA GLY A 27 -0.78 -21.47 1.65
C GLY A 27 0.48 -20.99 0.94
N VAL A 28 0.59 -19.69 0.62
CA VAL A 28 1.77 -19.11 -0.05
C VAL A 28 2.81 -18.70 1.00
N TRP A 29 4.07 -19.05 0.77
CA TRP A 29 5.18 -18.60 1.62
C TRP A 29 5.39 -17.09 1.49
N THR A 30 5.35 -16.41 2.63
CA THR A 30 5.40 -14.95 2.74
C THR A 30 6.38 -14.54 3.83
N ILE A 31 7.11 -13.45 3.62
CA ILE A 31 8.06 -12.87 4.58
C ILE A 31 8.06 -11.33 4.47
N GLY A 32 8.58 -10.64 5.49
CA GLY A 32 8.60 -9.18 5.52
C GLY A 32 7.19 -8.60 5.52
N THR A 33 6.96 -7.60 4.67
CA THR A 33 5.65 -6.97 4.45
C THR A 33 5.02 -7.51 3.18
N GLY A 34 4.46 -8.72 3.26
CA GLY A 34 3.70 -9.34 2.17
C GLY A 34 4.55 -9.89 1.01
N HIS A 35 5.88 -9.99 1.15
CA HIS A 35 6.76 -10.45 0.08
C HIS A 35 6.65 -11.97 -0.12
N THR A 36 6.40 -12.40 -1.36
CA THR A 36 6.21 -13.84 -1.74
C THR A 36 7.25 -14.32 -2.75
N GLY A 37 8.19 -13.46 -3.15
CA GLY A 37 9.16 -13.71 -4.20
C GLY A 37 10.40 -14.47 -3.73
N ARG A 38 11.57 -13.94 -4.11
CA ARG A 38 12.88 -14.46 -3.72
C ARG A 38 13.60 -13.44 -2.85
N VAL A 39 14.20 -13.91 -1.78
CA VAL A 39 15.14 -13.14 -0.96
C VAL A 39 16.55 -13.55 -1.37
N ASP A 40 17.32 -12.62 -1.92
CA ASP A 40 18.71 -12.81 -2.35
C ASP A 40 18.91 -14.05 -3.24
N GLY A 41 17.98 -14.24 -4.18
CA GLY A 41 17.99 -15.36 -5.14
C GLY A 41 17.32 -16.64 -4.66
N VAL A 42 16.94 -16.74 -3.38
CA VAL A 42 16.31 -17.94 -2.80
C VAL A 42 14.81 -17.72 -2.62
N ALA A 43 13.99 -18.67 -3.07
CA ALA A 43 12.54 -18.61 -2.87
C ALA A 43 12.20 -18.61 -1.37
N VAL A 44 11.22 -17.78 -0.96
CA VAL A 44 10.76 -17.76 0.44
C VAL A 44 10.30 -19.16 0.84
N GLY A 45 10.73 -19.61 2.01
CA GLY A 45 10.45 -20.96 2.47
C GLY A 45 10.65 -21.14 3.97
N LYS A 46 10.35 -22.36 4.43
CA LYS A 46 10.38 -22.74 5.85
C LYS A 46 11.70 -22.33 6.52
N ASN A 47 11.59 -21.77 7.73
CA ASN A 47 12.71 -21.33 8.58
C ASN A 47 13.56 -20.16 8.02
N MET A 48 13.19 -19.57 6.88
CA MET A 48 13.86 -18.35 6.39
C MET A 48 13.57 -17.19 7.34
N THR A 49 14.63 -16.47 7.73
CA THR A 49 14.56 -15.23 8.52
C THR A 49 15.31 -14.11 7.81
N ILE A 50 14.86 -12.87 7.99
CA ILE A 50 15.47 -11.68 7.41
C ILE A 50 15.61 -10.55 8.45
N THR A 51 16.50 -9.60 8.19
CA THR A 51 16.59 -8.37 8.99
C THR A 51 15.49 -7.39 8.62
N GLN A 52 15.23 -6.40 9.50
CA GLN A 52 14.29 -5.32 9.19
C GLN A 52 14.73 -4.54 7.93
N ASP A 53 16.03 -4.28 7.77
CA ASP A 53 16.57 -3.61 6.58
C ASP A 53 16.30 -4.39 5.30
N THR A 54 16.41 -5.71 5.36
CA THR A 54 16.07 -6.58 4.23
C THR A 54 14.58 -6.51 3.92
N ALA A 55 13.72 -6.56 4.95
CA ALA A 55 12.27 -6.44 4.76
C ALA A 55 11.89 -5.08 4.14
N ASP A 56 12.53 -3.99 4.58
CA ASP A 56 12.28 -2.64 4.07
C ASP A 56 12.77 -2.48 2.63
N ARG A 57 13.88 -3.12 2.26
CA ARG A 57 14.36 -3.17 0.86
C ARG A 57 13.36 -3.92 -0.02
N LEU A 58 12.94 -5.11 0.39
CA LEU A 58 11.96 -5.91 -0.34
C LEU A 58 10.64 -5.14 -0.53
N LEU A 59 10.17 -4.45 0.50
CA LEU A 59 8.95 -3.64 0.40
C LEU A 59 9.10 -2.49 -0.61
N ARG A 60 10.25 -1.83 -0.67
CA ARG A 60 10.50 -0.79 -1.68
C ARG A 60 10.52 -1.38 -3.10
N ASP A 61 11.08 -2.56 -3.29
CA ASP A 61 11.08 -3.25 -4.57
C ASP A 61 9.65 -3.67 -4.99
N ASP A 62 8.89 -4.22 -4.05
CA ASP A 62 7.50 -4.63 -4.23
C ASP A 62 6.56 -3.44 -4.48
N LEU A 63 6.93 -2.22 -4.09
CA LEU A 63 6.18 -0.99 -4.40
C LEU A 63 6.37 -0.49 -5.84
N SER A 64 7.33 -1.03 -6.60
CA SER A 64 7.63 -0.54 -7.95
C SER A 64 6.42 -0.51 -8.89
N TRP A 65 5.50 -1.49 -8.79
CA TRP A 65 4.27 -1.52 -9.59
C TRP A 65 3.24 -0.49 -9.11
N VAL A 66 3.21 -0.18 -7.81
CA VAL A 66 2.35 0.85 -7.23
C VAL A 66 2.78 2.22 -7.72
N GLU A 67 4.08 2.50 -7.62
CA GLU A 67 4.65 3.78 -8.05
C GLU A 67 4.46 4.00 -9.56
N ARG A 68 4.61 2.95 -10.37
CA ARG A 68 4.29 2.98 -11.80
C ARG A 68 2.80 3.28 -12.02
N CYS A 69 1.91 2.63 -11.27
CA CYS A 69 0.47 2.88 -11.37
C CYS A 69 0.13 4.35 -11.07
N ILE A 70 0.72 4.95 -10.04
CA ILE A 70 0.52 6.36 -9.73
C ILE A 70 1.03 7.23 -10.89
N ALA A 71 2.24 6.98 -11.37
CA ALA A 71 2.87 7.75 -12.44
C ALA A 71 2.05 7.72 -13.76
N GLU A 72 1.42 6.59 -14.08
CA GLU A 72 0.63 6.44 -15.30
C GLU A 72 -0.80 6.96 -15.18
N ARG A 73 -1.38 6.92 -13.97
CA ARG A 73 -2.82 7.12 -13.76
C ARG A 73 -3.18 8.43 -13.10
N VAL A 74 -2.25 9.10 -12.42
CA VAL A 74 -2.45 10.41 -11.81
C VAL A 74 -1.91 11.50 -12.73
N MET A 75 -2.76 12.45 -13.09
CA MET A 75 -2.46 13.51 -14.08
C MET A 75 -2.27 14.89 -13.45
N VAL A 76 -2.30 14.97 -12.12
CA VAL A 76 -2.17 16.21 -11.36
C VAL A 76 -0.96 16.13 -10.43
N PRO A 77 -0.40 17.27 -10.01
CA PRO A 77 0.68 17.28 -9.03
C PRO A 77 0.27 16.64 -7.71
N LEU A 78 1.22 15.96 -7.07
CA LEU A 78 1.05 15.41 -5.73
C LEU A 78 2.12 15.96 -4.80
N ASN A 79 1.74 16.27 -3.57
CA ASN A 79 2.72 16.38 -2.49
C ASN A 79 3.09 14.99 -1.94
N GLN A 80 4.12 14.93 -1.09
CA GLN A 80 4.62 13.66 -0.59
C GLN A 80 3.58 12.89 0.24
N ASN A 81 2.82 13.56 1.10
CA ASN A 81 1.78 12.93 1.92
C ASN A 81 0.66 12.29 1.07
N GLN A 82 0.25 12.97 0.01
CA GLN A 82 -0.74 12.45 -0.94
C GLN A 82 -0.18 11.23 -1.68
N TYR A 83 1.07 11.29 -2.11
CA TYR A 83 1.74 10.19 -2.78
C TYR A 83 1.86 8.95 -1.88
N ASP A 84 2.27 9.14 -0.62
CA ASP A 84 2.41 8.07 0.36
C ASP A 84 1.07 7.42 0.70
N ALA A 85 0.01 8.22 0.89
CA ALA A 85 -1.34 7.71 1.11
C ALA A 85 -1.87 6.91 -0.10
N LEU A 86 -1.61 7.38 -1.32
CA LEU A 86 -1.94 6.64 -2.53
C LEU A 86 -1.16 5.34 -2.64
N CYS A 87 0.13 5.32 -2.27
CA CYS A 87 0.92 4.10 -2.23
C CYS A 87 0.26 3.07 -1.31
N SER A 88 -0.13 3.46 -0.10
CA SER A 88 -0.80 2.54 0.85
C SER A 88 -2.14 2.04 0.34
N LEU A 89 -2.97 2.92 -0.22
CA LEU A 89 -4.26 2.52 -0.77
C LEU A 89 -4.09 1.53 -1.92
N ILE A 90 -3.25 1.86 -2.91
CA ILE A 90 -3.06 1.07 -4.13
C ILE A 90 -2.43 -0.28 -3.80
N PHE A 91 -1.46 -0.34 -2.88
CA PHE A 91 -0.87 -1.59 -2.42
C PHE A 91 -1.94 -2.55 -1.88
N ASN A 92 -2.95 -2.03 -1.19
CA ASN A 92 -4.03 -2.82 -0.62
C ASN A 92 -5.13 -3.21 -1.61
N ILE A 93 -5.60 -2.29 -2.46
CA ILE A 93 -6.74 -2.53 -3.35
C ILE A 93 -6.34 -3.03 -4.74
N GLY A 94 -5.07 -2.84 -5.12
CA GLY A 94 -4.52 -3.16 -6.44
C GLY A 94 -4.74 -2.08 -7.50
N ALA A 95 -3.91 -2.11 -8.54
CA ALA A 95 -3.90 -1.10 -9.61
C ALA A 95 -5.20 -1.03 -10.42
N SER A 96 -5.84 -2.17 -10.68
CA SER A 96 -7.11 -2.22 -11.43
C SER A 96 -8.24 -1.52 -10.67
N ALA A 97 -8.38 -1.82 -9.38
CA ALA A 97 -9.35 -1.19 -8.49
C ALA A 97 -9.11 0.33 -8.38
N PHE A 98 -7.86 0.76 -8.22
CA PHE A 98 -7.51 2.18 -8.21
C PHE A 98 -7.85 2.87 -9.53
N THR A 99 -7.56 2.24 -10.66
CA THR A 99 -7.81 2.81 -12.00
C THR A 99 -9.31 3.07 -12.23
N GLY A 100 -10.18 2.17 -11.78
CA GLY A 100 -11.63 2.34 -11.82
C GLY A 100 -12.22 3.20 -10.69
N SER A 101 -11.40 3.66 -9.74
CA SER A 101 -11.89 4.27 -8.50
C SER A 101 -12.39 5.70 -8.67
N SER A 102 -13.33 6.09 -7.79
CA SER A 102 -13.67 7.49 -7.62
C SER A 102 -12.52 8.33 -7.05
N VAL A 103 -11.55 7.72 -6.34
CA VAL A 103 -10.35 8.41 -5.84
C VAL A 103 -9.58 8.99 -7.02
N ARG A 104 -9.18 8.16 -8.00
CA ARG A 104 -8.48 8.61 -9.21
C ARG A 104 -9.29 9.66 -9.97
N ARG A 105 -10.59 9.42 -10.15
CA ARG A 105 -11.47 10.33 -10.91
C ARG A 105 -11.52 11.73 -10.29
N TYR A 106 -11.72 11.84 -8.97
CA TYR A 106 -11.74 13.13 -8.29
C TYR A 106 -10.36 13.78 -8.27
N LEU A 107 -9.31 12.99 -8.03
CA LEU A 107 -7.93 13.47 -8.01
C LEU A 107 -7.54 14.11 -9.35
N ASN A 108 -7.78 13.41 -10.46
CA ASN A 108 -7.47 13.91 -11.79
C ASN A 108 -8.36 15.08 -12.24
N ALA A 109 -9.49 15.31 -11.57
CA ALA A 109 -10.30 16.51 -11.72
C ALA A 109 -9.83 17.67 -10.83
N GLY A 110 -8.70 17.52 -10.11
CA GLY A 110 -8.18 18.51 -9.17
C GLY A 110 -8.95 18.61 -7.86
N ASN A 111 -9.91 17.72 -7.60
CA ASN A 111 -10.71 17.74 -6.38
C ASN A 111 -10.08 16.83 -5.31
N TYR A 112 -9.02 17.34 -4.67
CA TYR A 112 -8.24 16.59 -3.67
C TYR A 112 -9.06 16.20 -2.44
N THR A 113 -9.96 17.06 -1.96
CA THR A 113 -10.83 16.74 -0.81
C THR A 113 -11.77 15.58 -1.13
N ALA A 114 -12.45 15.63 -2.28
CA ALA A 114 -13.32 14.53 -2.70
C ALA A 114 -12.53 13.24 -2.99
N ALA A 115 -11.30 13.36 -3.49
CA ALA A 115 -10.40 12.22 -3.65
C ALA A 115 -10.09 11.58 -2.30
N ALA A 116 -9.75 12.37 -1.28
CA ALA A 116 -9.47 11.91 0.08
C ALA A 116 -10.69 11.22 0.71
N ASP A 117 -11.88 11.82 0.62
CA ASP A 117 -13.12 11.23 1.13
C ASP A 117 -13.48 9.92 0.41
N ALA A 118 -13.13 9.80 -0.86
CA ALA A 118 -13.34 8.58 -1.63
C ALA A 118 -12.48 7.39 -1.16
N PHE A 119 -11.43 7.58 -0.34
CA PHE A 119 -10.71 6.47 0.31
C PHE A 119 -11.66 5.65 1.19
N LEU A 120 -12.60 6.32 1.88
CA LEU A 120 -13.51 5.69 2.84
C LEU A 120 -14.44 4.66 2.20
N LYS A 121 -14.63 4.71 0.88
CA LYS A 121 -15.44 3.73 0.13
C LYS A 121 -14.78 2.35 0.03
N TRP A 122 -13.48 2.25 0.30
CA TRP A 122 -12.67 1.03 0.22
C TRP A 122 -12.52 0.34 1.59
N SER A 123 -13.62 0.27 2.35
CA SER A 123 -13.67 -0.25 3.72
C SER A 123 -13.96 -1.75 3.84
N ARG A 124 -14.42 -2.40 2.77
CA ARG A 124 -14.86 -3.80 2.77
C ARG A 124 -13.71 -4.76 2.47
N ALA A 125 -13.64 -5.86 3.21
CA ALA A 125 -12.86 -7.04 2.83
C ALA A 125 -13.68 -8.31 3.10
N GLY A 126 -13.79 -9.18 2.09
CA GLY A 126 -14.68 -10.34 2.15
C GLY A 126 -16.13 -9.93 2.43
N SER A 127 -16.77 -10.62 3.38
CA SER A 127 -18.13 -10.33 3.83
C SER A 127 -18.23 -9.17 4.83
N ASN A 128 -17.11 -8.67 5.37
CA ASN A 128 -17.13 -7.61 6.37
C ASN A 128 -17.05 -6.22 5.70
N PRO A 129 -18.10 -5.39 5.75
CA PRO A 129 -18.14 -4.10 5.05
C PRO A 129 -17.26 -3.01 5.66
N THR A 130 -16.81 -3.14 6.91
CA THR A 130 -16.17 -2.05 7.67
C THR A 130 -14.77 -2.38 8.19
N ILE A 131 -14.28 -3.60 7.98
CA ILE A 131 -12.99 -4.06 8.53
C ILE A 131 -11.78 -3.17 8.15
N LEU A 132 -11.79 -2.56 6.96
CA LEU A 132 -10.73 -1.64 6.50
C LEU A 132 -11.05 -0.17 6.79
N ALA A 133 -12.22 0.17 7.35
CA ALA A 133 -12.60 1.56 7.61
C ALA A 133 -11.56 2.33 8.46
N PRO A 134 -10.97 1.77 9.54
CA PRO A 134 -9.93 2.46 10.31
C PRO A 134 -8.67 2.77 9.48
N ARG A 135 -8.25 1.83 8.62
CA ARG A 135 -7.11 2.02 7.70
C ARG A 135 -7.40 3.15 6.71
N ARG A 136 -8.58 3.14 6.09
CA ARG A 136 -9.00 4.19 5.15
C ARG A 136 -9.05 5.57 5.82
N GLY A 137 -9.48 5.64 7.08
CA GLY A 137 -9.45 6.87 7.87
C GLY A 137 -8.04 7.43 8.05
N ARG A 138 -7.07 6.58 8.39
CA ARG A 138 -5.65 6.99 8.54
C ARG A 138 -5.01 7.40 7.22
N GLU A 139 -5.25 6.66 6.14
CA GLU A 139 -4.77 7.01 4.80
C GLU A 139 -5.36 8.34 4.32
N ARG A 140 -6.66 8.58 4.56
CA ARG A 140 -7.30 9.87 4.29
C ARG A 140 -6.65 11.00 5.09
N ALA A 141 -6.44 10.80 6.39
CA ALA A 141 -5.78 11.80 7.24
C ALA A 141 -4.38 12.13 6.74
N MET A 142 -3.59 11.11 6.38
CA MET A 142 -2.30 11.29 5.73
C MET A 142 -2.42 12.10 4.44
N PHE A 143 -3.33 11.74 3.54
CA PHE A 143 -3.53 12.45 2.27
C PHE A 143 -3.84 13.94 2.46
N LEU A 144 -4.55 14.29 3.54
CA LEU A 144 -4.89 15.67 3.91
C LEU A 144 -3.81 16.38 4.74
N GLY A 145 -2.71 15.70 5.10
CA GLY A 145 -1.66 16.26 5.97
C GLY A 145 -2.08 16.42 7.44
N GLN A 146 -3.00 15.57 7.92
CA GLN A 146 -3.61 15.61 9.25
C GLN A 146 -3.14 14.45 10.16
N GLY A 147 -2.04 13.78 9.79
CA GLY A 147 -1.55 12.57 10.43
C GLY A 147 -0.20 12.74 11.10
#